data_AF-A0A521TJB1-F1
#
_entry.id   AF-A0A521TJB1-F1
#
_cell.length_a   1.000
_cell.length_b   1.000
_cell.length_c   1.000
_cell.angle_alpha   90.00
_cell.angle_beta   90.00
_cell.angle_gamma   90.00
#
_symmetry.space_group_name_H-M   'P 1'
#
loop_
_entity.id
_entity.type
_entity.pdbx_description
1 polymer ?
#
loop_
_entity_poly.entity_id
_entity_poly.type
_entity_poly.pdbx_seq_one_letter_code
_entity_poly.pdbx_strand_id
1 'polypeptide(L)'
;MKYLATLSLLLLFGTAYAATPFFANGGLTQNGIEWCEENYQLYQLTGDDFFEHHHHSIESRACANLYLDPLWTYNGTDRYEKLIEQSKVYTQLEIEESKKEAETGIIDTKPVSAQEIPQEISQQQKELEDKLNEKSENYTLDEIQEFGNYTITDDASSNSKGGCLIATATYGSELAPQVQFLREIRDNKVMNTTIGTSFMTGFNQLYYSFSPTIADMERNNPVFKEIVKIGITPMISSLSIMSAAESEQEILGYGIGVILLNIGMYFVAPAMLIYKIKKYT
;
A
#
# COMPACT_ATOMS: atom_id res chain seq x y z
N MET A 1 18.80 31.20 37.03
CA MET A 1 17.44 31.30 36.48
C MET A 1 17.32 32.53 35.57
N LYS A 2 17.84 32.51 34.32
CA LYS A 2 17.60 33.61 33.35
C LYS A 2 17.86 33.29 31.86
N TYR A 3 18.03 32.02 31.47
CA TYR A 3 18.28 31.64 30.06
C TYR A 3 17.35 30.54 29.54
N LEU A 4 16.10 30.47 30.03
CA LEU A 4 15.17 29.39 29.67
C LEU A 4 13.92 29.86 28.88
N ALA A 5 13.91 31.09 28.35
CA ALA A 5 12.66 31.69 27.86
C ALA A 5 12.76 32.36 26.47
N THR A 6 13.64 31.91 25.58
CA THR A 6 13.72 32.49 24.21
C THR A 6 13.91 31.48 23.09
N LEU A 7 13.44 30.24 23.25
CA LEU A 7 13.47 29.25 22.15
C LEU A 7 12.13 28.49 22.00
N SER A 8 11.02 29.22 22.07
CA SER A 8 9.69 28.63 21.90
C SER A 8 8.72 29.63 21.27
N LEU A 9 9.01 30.11 20.05
CA LEU A 9 7.97 30.66 19.17
C LEU A 9 8.46 30.87 17.72
N LEU A 10 8.78 29.79 17.00
CA LEU A 10 9.00 29.87 15.54
C LEU A 10 8.88 28.49 14.86
N LEU A 11 7.82 27.75 15.16
CA LEU A 11 7.44 26.51 14.44
C LEU A 11 5.91 26.35 14.34
N LEU A 12 5.21 27.43 14.03
CA LEU A 12 3.80 27.35 13.63
C LEU A 12 3.65 28.27 12.44
N PHE A 13 3.81 27.72 11.24
CA PHE A 13 3.07 28.01 10.00
C PHE A 13 3.73 27.20 8.88
N GLY A 14 3.82 25.88 9.08
CA GLY A 14 3.88 24.98 7.94
C GLY A 14 2.44 24.80 7.48
N THR A 15 2.03 25.51 6.42
CA THR A 15 0.80 25.16 5.70
C THR A 15 1.03 23.77 5.12
N ALA A 16 0.61 22.75 5.86
CA ALA A 16 0.47 21.40 5.35
C ALA A 16 -0.62 21.45 4.28
N TYR A 17 -0.22 21.66 3.03
CA TYR A 17 -0.98 21.14 1.92
C TYR A 17 -0.93 19.62 2.08
N ALA A 18 -1.94 19.07 2.75
CA ALA A 18 -2.14 17.63 2.80
C ALA A 18 -2.37 17.20 1.36
N ALA A 19 -1.38 16.56 0.74
CA ALA A 19 -1.62 15.82 -0.49
C ALA A 19 -2.70 14.79 -0.16
N THR A 20 -3.89 14.95 -0.73
CA THR A 20 -4.98 13.98 -0.55
C THR A 20 -4.51 12.64 -1.12
N PRO A 21 -4.69 11.53 -0.39
CA PRO A 21 -4.15 10.23 -0.81
C PRO A 21 -4.80 9.78 -2.13
N PHE A 22 -4.04 9.20 -3.04
CA PHE A 22 -4.55 8.62 -4.31
C PHE A 22 -5.42 7.37 -4.10
N PHE A 23 -5.25 6.72 -2.95
CA PHE A 23 -5.90 5.47 -2.61
C PHE A 23 -6.48 5.54 -1.18
N ALA A 24 -7.74 5.16 -1.00
CA ALA A 24 -8.40 5.07 0.30
C ALA A 24 -9.58 4.10 0.28
N ASN A 25 -9.90 3.49 1.41
CA ASN A 25 -11.06 2.61 1.58
C ASN A 25 -11.14 1.46 0.54
N GLY A 26 -9.99 0.89 0.17
CA GLY A 26 -9.93 -0.25 -0.75
C GLY A 26 -10.07 0.08 -2.23
N GLY A 27 -10.08 1.37 -2.61
CA GLY A 27 -10.08 1.80 -4.01
C GLY A 27 -9.38 3.15 -4.23
N LEU A 28 -9.44 3.64 -5.47
CA LEU A 28 -8.94 4.95 -5.86
C LEU A 28 -9.79 6.06 -5.22
N THR A 29 -9.13 7.15 -4.83
CA THR A 29 -9.83 8.39 -4.46
C THR A 29 -10.10 9.23 -5.71
N GLN A 30 -10.74 10.40 -5.54
CA GLN A 30 -10.89 11.35 -6.63
C GLN A 30 -9.54 11.70 -7.27
N ASN A 31 -8.50 11.98 -6.48
CA ASN A 31 -7.15 12.20 -7.00
C ASN A 31 -6.60 10.97 -7.76
N GLY A 32 -6.94 9.76 -7.30
CA GLY A 32 -6.60 8.52 -7.98
C GLY A 32 -7.22 8.44 -9.37
N ILE A 33 -8.49 8.82 -9.50
CA ILE A 33 -9.17 8.90 -10.80
C ILE A 33 -8.56 9.99 -11.68
N GLU A 34 -8.28 11.18 -11.14
CA GLU A 34 -7.61 12.26 -11.87
C GLU A 34 -6.23 11.81 -12.40
N TRP A 35 -5.47 11.07 -11.58
CA TRP A 35 -4.21 10.48 -12.00
C TRP A 35 -4.38 9.45 -13.13
N CYS A 36 -5.42 8.62 -13.10
CA CYS A 36 -5.75 7.74 -14.23
C CYS A 36 -6.04 8.58 -15.50
N GLU A 37 -6.76 9.68 -15.39
CA GLU A 37 -7.05 10.53 -16.56
C GLU A 37 -5.78 11.14 -17.16
N GLU A 38 -4.86 11.63 -16.33
CA GLU A 38 -3.57 12.17 -16.76
C GLU A 38 -2.69 11.14 -17.48
N ASN A 39 -2.81 9.86 -17.12
CA ASN A 39 -1.98 8.78 -17.62
C ASN A 39 -2.67 7.91 -18.68
N TYR A 40 -3.93 8.19 -19.03
CA TYR A 40 -4.68 7.40 -20.00
C TYR A 40 -4.04 7.42 -21.40
N GLN A 41 -3.54 8.57 -21.83
CA GLN A 41 -2.86 8.69 -23.12
C GLN A 41 -1.57 7.87 -23.16
N LEU A 42 -0.83 7.83 -22.04
CA LEU A 42 0.37 7.02 -21.92
C LEU A 42 0.03 5.54 -22.06
N TYR A 43 -0.99 5.07 -21.33
CA TYR A 43 -1.49 3.69 -21.44
C TYR A 43 -1.85 3.31 -22.88
N GLN A 44 -2.55 4.18 -23.61
CA GLN A 44 -2.90 3.94 -25.02
C GLN A 44 -1.66 3.81 -25.93
N LEU A 45 -0.56 4.49 -25.61
CA LEU A 45 0.67 4.49 -26.41
C LEU A 45 1.59 3.33 -26.07
N THR A 46 1.65 2.93 -24.80
CA THR A 46 2.62 1.96 -24.30
C THR A 46 2.04 0.57 -24.08
N GLY A 47 0.71 0.43 -23.95
CA GLY A 47 0.07 -0.86 -23.71
C GLY A 47 0.66 -1.56 -22.48
N ASP A 48 1.15 -2.79 -22.66
CA ASP A 48 1.73 -3.61 -21.59
C ASP A 48 2.95 -2.96 -20.91
N ASP A 49 3.72 -2.10 -21.62
CA ASP A 49 4.86 -1.37 -21.05
C ASP A 49 4.44 -0.27 -20.06
N PHE A 50 3.14 0.07 -20.02
CA PHE A 50 2.56 0.99 -19.04
C PHE A 50 2.83 0.52 -17.60
N PHE A 51 2.70 -0.78 -17.36
CA PHE A 51 2.85 -1.35 -16.02
C PHE A 51 4.30 -1.36 -15.57
N GLU A 52 5.25 -1.61 -16.47
CA GLU A 52 6.68 -1.51 -16.17
C GLU A 52 7.08 -0.07 -15.82
N HIS A 53 6.56 0.91 -16.58
CA HIS A 53 6.80 2.33 -16.31
C HIS A 53 6.29 2.77 -14.94
N HIS A 54 5.19 2.17 -14.48
CA HIS A 54 4.59 2.43 -13.17
C HIS A 54 4.89 1.35 -12.13
N HIS A 55 5.94 0.55 -12.36
CA HIS A 55 6.45 -0.46 -11.43
C HIS A 55 5.38 -1.41 -10.87
N HIS A 56 4.41 -1.79 -11.73
CA HIS A 56 3.31 -2.69 -11.40
C HIS A 56 2.51 -2.24 -10.17
N SER A 57 2.38 -0.92 -9.96
CA SER A 57 1.61 -0.36 -8.85
C SER A 57 0.13 -0.77 -8.92
N ILE A 58 -0.51 -0.92 -7.75
CA ILE A 58 -1.94 -1.23 -7.66
C ILE A 58 -2.78 -0.13 -8.31
N GLU A 59 -2.33 1.12 -8.25
CA GLU A 59 -2.96 2.26 -8.90
C GLU A 59 -2.91 2.12 -10.43
N SER A 60 -1.75 1.83 -11.02
CA SER A 60 -1.63 1.60 -12.47
C SER A 60 -2.48 0.44 -12.96
N ARG A 61 -2.55 -0.64 -12.17
CA ARG A 61 -3.38 -1.82 -12.44
C ARG A 61 -4.88 -1.51 -12.34
N ALA A 62 -5.30 -0.82 -11.28
CA ALA A 62 -6.68 -0.38 -11.13
C ALA A 62 -7.11 0.59 -12.24
N CYS A 63 -6.25 1.54 -12.63
CA CYS A 63 -6.51 2.44 -13.75
C CYS A 63 -6.64 1.68 -15.07
N ALA A 64 -5.77 0.70 -15.34
CA ALA A 64 -5.85 -0.10 -16.56
C ALA A 64 -7.16 -0.90 -16.66
N ASN A 65 -7.63 -1.47 -15.55
CA ASN A 65 -8.94 -2.11 -15.52
C ASN A 65 -10.07 -1.11 -15.79
N LEU A 66 -10.01 0.07 -15.17
CA LEU A 66 -10.98 1.14 -15.42
C LEU A 66 -10.97 1.57 -16.89
N TYR A 67 -9.81 1.70 -17.53
CA TYR A 67 -9.70 2.07 -18.95
C TYR A 67 -10.40 1.09 -19.90
N LEU A 68 -10.51 -0.18 -19.49
CA LEU A 68 -11.20 -1.24 -20.22
C LEU A 68 -12.68 -1.35 -19.84
N ASP A 69 -13.11 -0.70 -18.76
CA ASP A 69 -14.50 -0.67 -18.32
C ASP A 69 -15.32 0.34 -19.15
N PRO A 70 -16.53 -0.01 -19.63
CA PRO A 70 -17.44 0.94 -20.27
C PRO A 70 -17.68 2.23 -19.48
N LEU A 71 -17.61 2.16 -18.14
CA LEU A 71 -17.73 3.29 -17.21
C LEU A 71 -16.66 4.36 -17.43
N TRP A 72 -15.51 4.04 -18.03
CA TRP A 72 -14.45 5.04 -18.30
C TRP A 72 -14.96 6.21 -19.16
N THR A 73 -15.76 5.88 -20.16
CA THR A 73 -16.32 6.84 -21.13
C THR A 73 -17.62 7.50 -20.65
N TYR A 74 -18.15 7.06 -19.51
CA TYR A 74 -19.34 7.64 -18.90
C TYR A 74 -19.07 9.10 -18.51
N ASN A 75 -20.03 10.00 -18.75
CA ASN A 75 -19.87 11.45 -18.54
C ASN A 75 -20.98 12.09 -17.70
N GLY A 76 -21.70 11.29 -16.91
CA GLY A 76 -22.72 11.78 -15.98
C GLY A 76 -22.13 12.58 -14.81
N THR A 77 -22.99 13.28 -14.08
CA THR A 77 -22.59 14.09 -12.92
C THR A 77 -22.02 13.27 -11.75
N ASP A 78 -22.37 11.98 -11.68
CA ASP A 78 -21.92 11.00 -10.69
C ASP A 78 -20.75 10.13 -11.20
N ARG A 79 -20.10 10.52 -12.30
CA ARG A 79 -19.00 9.75 -12.93
C ARG A 79 -17.88 9.40 -11.94
N TYR A 80 -17.35 10.38 -11.21
CA TYR A 80 -16.25 10.14 -10.26
C TYR A 80 -16.67 9.15 -9.17
N GLU A 81 -17.90 9.25 -8.66
CA GLU A 81 -18.41 8.33 -7.65
C GLU A 81 -18.49 6.90 -8.21
N LYS A 82 -19.00 6.72 -9.43
CA LYS A 82 -19.04 5.42 -10.10
C LYS A 82 -17.65 4.83 -10.34
N LEU A 83 -16.70 5.65 -10.82
CA LEU A 83 -15.33 5.20 -11.08
C LEU A 83 -14.60 4.84 -9.79
N ILE A 84 -14.78 5.63 -8.73
CA ILE A 84 -14.23 5.33 -7.39
C ILE A 84 -14.81 4.01 -6.88
N GLU A 85 -16.12 3.80 -6.97
CA GLU A 85 -16.74 2.57 -6.50
C GLU A 85 -16.27 1.36 -7.31
N GLN A 86 -16.23 1.49 -8.64
CA GLN A 86 -15.75 0.44 -9.54
C GLN A 86 -14.26 0.12 -9.31
N SER A 87 -13.44 1.14 -9.01
CA SER A 87 -12.03 0.94 -8.73
C SER A 87 -11.78 0.03 -7.53
N LYS A 88 -12.70 -0.01 -6.55
CA LYS A 88 -12.59 -0.91 -5.40
C LYS A 88 -12.67 -2.37 -5.84
N VAL A 89 -13.59 -2.67 -6.76
CA VAL A 89 -13.76 -4.00 -7.33
C VAL A 89 -12.48 -4.42 -8.06
N TYR A 90 -11.98 -3.56 -8.94
CA TYR A 90 -10.75 -3.88 -9.69
C TYR A 90 -9.52 -3.99 -8.83
N THR A 91 -9.40 -3.16 -7.79
CA THR A 91 -8.29 -3.29 -6.85
C THR A 91 -8.34 -4.63 -6.12
N GLN A 92 -9.53 -5.08 -5.69
CA GLN A 92 -9.67 -6.39 -5.04
C GLN A 92 -9.25 -7.53 -5.98
N LEU A 93 -9.65 -7.46 -7.25
CA LEU A 93 -9.26 -8.44 -8.26
C LEU A 93 -7.75 -8.46 -8.50
N GLU A 94 -7.12 -7.30 -8.65
CA GLU A 94 -5.66 -7.19 -8.84
C GLU A 94 -4.86 -7.64 -7.60
N ILE A 95 -5.40 -7.40 -6.40
CA ILE A 95 -4.83 -7.93 -5.17
C ILE A 95 -4.92 -9.46 -5.15
N GLU A 96 -6.04 -10.05 -5.60
CA GLU A 96 -6.21 -11.50 -5.71
C GLU A 96 -5.25 -12.10 -6.75
N GLU A 97 -5.14 -11.49 -7.92
CA GLU A 97 -4.20 -11.90 -8.96
C GLU A 97 -2.75 -11.79 -8.47
N SER A 98 -2.39 -10.68 -7.82
CA SER A 98 -1.05 -10.49 -7.23
C SER A 98 -0.70 -11.58 -6.21
N LYS A 99 -1.69 -12.15 -5.50
CA LYS A 99 -1.49 -13.31 -4.61
C LYS A 99 -1.20 -14.58 -5.42
N LYS A 100 -1.94 -14.84 -6.49
CA LYS A 100 -1.71 -15.98 -7.41
C LYS A 100 -0.33 -15.89 -8.08
N GLU A 101 0.07 -14.70 -8.52
CA GLU A 101 1.40 -14.44 -9.07
C GLU A 101 2.53 -14.67 -8.05
N ALA A 102 2.28 -14.35 -6.78
CA ALA A 102 3.25 -14.61 -5.71
C ALA A 102 3.47 -16.11 -5.48
N GLU A 103 2.46 -16.93 -5.72
CA GLU A 103 2.54 -18.39 -5.63
C GLU A 103 3.27 -19.01 -6.83
N THR A 104 3.06 -18.48 -8.03
CA THR A 104 3.65 -19.01 -9.27
C THR A 104 5.02 -18.40 -9.60
N GLY A 105 5.34 -17.23 -9.04
CA GLY A 105 6.55 -16.47 -9.34
C GLY A 105 6.54 -15.77 -10.71
N ILE A 106 5.41 -15.75 -11.41
CA ILE A 106 5.24 -15.12 -12.73
C ILE A 106 4.41 -13.85 -12.53
N ILE A 107 4.88 -12.72 -13.06
CA ILE A 107 4.16 -11.44 -13.01
C ILE A 107 3.42 -11.28 -14.34
N ASP A 108 2.10 -11.15 -14.29
CA ASP A 108 1.29 -10.79 -15.45
C ASP A 108 1.36 -9.27 -15.67
N THR A 109 1.56 -8.87 -16.91
CA THR A 109 1.60 -7.46 -17.32
C THR A 109 0.26 -7.02 -17.91
N LYS A 110 -0.80 -7.77 -17.67
CA LYS A 110 -2.15 -7.46 -18.14
C LYS A 110 -3.07 -7.20 -16.95
N PRO A 111 -4.05 -6.29 -17.09
CA PRO A 111 -5.05 -6.10 -16.07
C PRO A 111 -6.00 -7.30 -16.02
N VAL A 112 -6.56 -7.60 -14.84
CA VAL A 112 -7.52 -8.71 -14.67
C VAL A 112 -8.65 -8.66 -15.70
N SER A 113 -9.16 -7.46 -16.01
CA SER A 113 -10.24 -7.27 -17.00
C SER A 113 -9.80 -7.48 -18.46
N ALA A 114 -8.50 -7.57 -18.76
CA ALA A 114 -8.02 -7.90 -20.10
C ALA A 114 -8.19 -9.38 -20.44
N GLN A 115 -8.42 -10.26 -19.46
CA GLN A 115 -8.54 -11.70 -19.66
C GLN A 115 -9.87 -12.26 -19.13
N GLU A 116 -11.00 -11.62 -19.45
CA GLU A 116 -12.28 -12.30 -19.63
C GLU A 116 -13.29 -11.48 -20.46
N ILE A 117 -13.09 -11.43 -21.79
CA ILE A 117 -14.24 -11.51 -22.71
C ILE A 117 -14.01 -12.61 -23.75
N PRO A 118 -14.04 -13.91 -23.37
CA PRO A 118 -14.52 -14.93 -24.27
C PRO A 118 -16.04 -14.82 -24.33
N GLN A 119 -16.58 -14.90 -25.54
CA GLN A 119 -17.98 -14.69 -25.90
C GLN A 119 -19.00 -15.63 -25.21
N GLU A 120 -18.61 -16.44 -24.22
CA GLU A 120 -19.46 -17.36 -23.46
C GLU A 120 -20.28 -16.67 -22.36
N ILE A 121 -19.78 -15.60 -21.73
CA ILE A 121 -20.52 -14.93 -20.63
C ILE A 121 -21.76 -14.20 -21.16
N SER A 122 -21.72 -13.63 -22.37
CA SER A 122 -22.90 -13.01 -22.98
C SER A 122 -23.99 -14.03 -23.34
N GLN A 123 -23.60 -15.26 -23.70
CA GLN A 123 -24.56 -16.35 -23.93
C GLN A 123 -25.12 -16.90 -22.62
N GLN A 124 -24.28 -17.05 -21.59
CA GLN A 124 -24.73 -17.51 -20.27
C GLN A 124 -25.58 -16.47 -19.54
N GLN A 125 -25.27 -15.17 -19.66
CA GLN A 125 -26.11 -14.10 -19.12
C GLN A 125 -27.46 -14.04 -19.81
N LYS A 126 -27.51 -14.21 -21.14
CA LYS A 126 -28.78 -14.27 -21.88
C LYS A 126 -29.59 -15.51 -21.51
N GLU A 127 -28.95 -16.66 -21.35
CA GLU A 127 -29.62 -17.90 -20.92
C GLU A 127 -30.08 -17.82 -19.46
N LEU A 128 -29.35 -17.10 -18.60
CA LEU A 128 -29.71 -16.87 -17.20
C LEU A 128 -30.80 -15.79 -17.06
N GLU A 129 -30.80 -14.74 -17.89
CA GLU A 129 -31.86 -13.73 -17.99
C GLU A 129 -33.16 -14.33 -18.52
N ASP A 130 -33.10 -15.22 -19.53
CA ASP A 130 -34.26 -15.95 -20.04
C ASP A 130 -34.80 -16.92 -18.95
N LYS A 131 -33.91 -17.60 -18.19
CA LYS A 131 -34.30 -18.45 -17.05
C LYS A 131 -34.82 -17.67 -15.84
N LEU A 132 -34.34 -16.45 -15.60
CA LEU A 132 -34.81 -15.56 -14.54
C LEU A 132 -36.17 -14.95 -14.88
N ASN A 133 -36.40 -14.59 -16.14
CA ASN A 133 -37.70 -14.10 -16.61
C ASN A 133 -38.77 -15.20 -16.58
N GLU A 134 -38.43 -16.45 -16.87
CA GLU A 134 -39.35 -17.59 -16.72
C GLU A 134 -39.65 -17.94 -15.24
N LYS A 135 -38.69 -17.68 -14.33
CA LYS A 135 -38.82 -18.03 -12.89
C LYS A 135 -39.42 -16.92 -12.03
N SER A 136 -39.56 -15.70 -12.55
CA SER A 136 -40.08 -14.53 -11.82
C SER A 136 -41.60 -14.51 -11.58
N GLU A 137 -42.36 -15.45 -12.15
CA GLU A 137 -43.83 -15.50 -11.96
C GLU A 137 -44.30 -16.29 -10.73
N ASN A 138 -43.42 -16.93 -9.97
CA ASN A 138 -43.83 -17.63 -8.76
C ASN A 138 -42.71 -17.61 -7.74
N TYR A 139 -42.77 -16.72 -6.76
CA TYR A 139 -42.59 -17.02 -5.33
C TYR A 139 -43.08 -15.82 -4.50
N THR A 140 -43.89 -16.11 -3.47
CA THR A 140 -44.59 -15.15 -2.62
C THR A 140 -43.69 -14.55 -1.53
N LEU A 141 -44.09 -13.37 -1.04
CA LEU A 141 -43.39 -12.44 -0.14
C LEU A 141 -43.00 -12.94 1.28
N ASP A 142 -42.89 -14.25 1.51
CA ASP A 142 -42.62 -14.80 2.85
C ASP A 142 -41.20 -15.38 3.05
N GLU A 143 -40.34 -15.39 2.01
CA GLU A 143 -38.97 -15.95 2.10
C GLU A 143 -37.83 -14.89 2.05
N ILE A 144 -38.10 -13.64 2.43
CA ILE A 144 -37.04 -12.62 2.68
C ILE A 144 -36.67 -12.59 4.17
N GLN A 145 -36.37 -13.76 4.75
CA GLN A 145 -35.86 -13.83 6.12
C GLN A 145 -34.75 -14.87 6.27
N GLU A 146 -33.71 -14.77 5.44
CA GLU A 146 -32.43 -15.45 5.72
C GLU A 146 -31.21 -14.74 5.08
N PHE A 147 -31.18 -13.40 5.09
CA PHE A 147 -29.99 -12.59 4.71
C PHE A 147 -29.31 -11.96 5.93
N GLY A 148 -29.32 -12.67 7.05
CA GLY A 148 -28.73 -12.20 8.29
C GLY A 148 -27.98 -13.32 8.99
N ASN A 149 -26.76 -13.61 8.52
CA ASN A 149 -25.61 -14.04 9.33
C ASN A 149 -24.46 -14.52 8.43
N TYR A 150 -23.68 -13.58 7.87
CA TYR A 150 -22.30 -13.88 7.48
C TYR A 150 -21.38 -13.38 8.60
N THR A 151 -20.98 -14.30 9.48
CA THR A 151 -19.93 -14.06 10.45
C THR A 151 -18.61 -13.97 9.70
N ILE A 152 -17.99 -12.79 9.69
CA ILE A 152 -16.60 -12.61 9.28
C ILE A 152 -15.74 -13.41 10.26
N THR A 153 -15.29 -14.59 9.83
CA THR A 153 -14.14 -15.23 10.45
C THR A 153 -12.91 -14.57 9.86
N ASP A 154 -12.25 -13.74 10.68
CA ASP A 154 -10.86 -13.32 10.46
C ASP A 154 -10.02 -14.58 10.29
N ASP A 155 -9.61 -14.87 9.05
CA ASP A 155 -8.51 -15.80 8.79
C ASP A 155 -7.35 -15.03 8.17
N ALA A 156 -6.40 -14.76 9.06
CA ALA A 156 -5.09 -14.22 8.79
C ALA A 156 -4.22 -15.32 8.16
N SER A 157 -4.07 -15.30 6.84
CA SER A 157 -2.90 -15.84 6.14
C SER A 157 -3.10 -15.72 4.64
N SER A 158 -2.64 -14.64 4.03
CA SER A 158 -2.33 -14.68 2.59
C SER A 158 -1.05 -13.91 2.32
N ASN A 159 0.00 -14.67 2.03
CA ASN A 159 1.26 -14.27 1.41
C ASN A 159 1.06 -13.09 0.43
N SER A 160 1.32 -11.87 0.89
CA SER A 160 1.29 -10.66 0.08
C SER A 160 2.70 -10.33 -0.38
N LYS A 161 2.89 -10.04 -1.68
CA LYS A 161 4.08 -9.33 -2.17
C LYS A 161 4.39 -8.17 -1.21
N GLY A 162 5.64 -8.13 -0.74
CA GLY A 162 6.01 -7.40 0.47
C GLY A 162 5.92 -5.88 0.36
N GLY A 163 4.85 -5.29 0.88
CA GLY A 163 4.68 -3.84 1.04
C GLY A 163 5.26 -3.31 2.37
N CYS A 164 5.62 -2.03 2.41
CA CYS A 164 6.09 -1.34 3.62
C CYS A 164 4.91 -0.84 4.48
N LEU A 165 3.99 -1.74 4.88
CA LEU A 165 2.72 -1.45 5.56
C LEU A 165 2.74 -0.32 6.61
N ILE A 166 3.69 -0.36 7.57
CA ILE A 166 3.82 0.66 8.61
C ILE A 166 4.18 2.00 7.98
N ALA A 167 5.24 2.04 7.17
CA ALA A 167 5.68 3.27 6.52
C ALA A 167 4.59 3.86 5.60
N THR A 168 3.85 3.02 4.88
CA THR A 168 2.72 3.43 4.06
C THR A 168 1.61 4.07 4.89
N ALA A 169 1.24 3.47 6.03
CA ALA A 169 0.25 4.04 6.94
C ALA A 169 0.75 5.36 7.55
N THR A 170 2.04 5.43 7.90
CA THR A 170 2.69 6.61 8.47
C THR A 170 2.76 7.78 7.48
N TYR A 171 3.19 7.55 6.25
CA TYR A 171 3.41 8.61 5.25
C TYR A 171 2.22 8.82 4.30
N GLY A 172 1.22 7.94 4.37
CA GLY A 172 -0.08 8.09 3.71
C GLY A 172 -0.13 7.61 2.25
N SER A 173 0.98 7.13 1.69
CA SER A 173 1.03 6.60 0.33
C SER A 173 2.20 5.63 0.17
N GLU A 174 2.01 4.57 -0.63
CA GLU A 174 3.10 3.71 -1.10
C GLU A 174 4.09 4.49 -1.99
N LEU A 175 3.63 5.59 -2.62
CA LEU A 175 4.44 6.49 -3.43
C LEU A 175 5.09 7.63 -2.63
N ALA A 176 4.91 7.65 -1.30
CA ALA A 176 5.58 8.65 -0.48
C ALA A 176 7.11 8.52 -0.63
N PRO A 177 7.86 9.63 -0.71
CA PRO A 177 9.32 9.59 -0.94
C PRO A 177 10.07 8.72 0.08
N GLN A 178 9.60 8.68 1.32
CA GLN A 178 10.18 7.86 2.38
C GLN A 178 9.95 6.36 2.15
N VAL A 179 8.78 5.99 1.63
CA VAL A 179 8.43 4.60 1.33
C VAL A 179 9.18 4.12 0.09
N GLN A 180 9.25 4.98 -0.95
CA GLN A 180 10.04 4.70 -2.15
C GLN A 180 11.53 4.56 -1.84
N PHE A 181 12.08 5.42 -0.99
CA PHE A 181 13.46 5.28 -0.52
C PHE A 181 13.73 3.93 0.15
N LEU A 182 12.81 3.43 0.98
CA LEU A 182 12.93 2.10 1.58
C LEU A 182 12.92 0.99 0.53
N ARG A 183 12.06 1.09 -0.48
CA ARG A 183 11.98 0.14 -1.60
C ARG A 183 13.26 0.15 -2.43
N GLU A 184 13.79 1.32 -2.75
CA GLU A 184 15.05 1.46 -3.49
C GLU A 184 16.23 0.83 -2.74
N ILE A 185 16.37 1.07 -1.44
CA ILE A 185 17.43 0.43 -0.64
C ILE A 185 17.23 -1.08 -0.59
N ARG A 186 16.00 -1.55 -0.35
CA ARG A 186 15.70 -2.98 -0.32
C ARG A 186 16.03 -3.65 -1.64
N ASP A 187 15.47 -3.14 -2.74
CA ASP A 187 15.49 -3.79 -4.05
C ASP A 187 16.86 -3.63 -4.72
N ASN A 188 17.45 -2.42 -4.68
CA ASN A 188 18.69 -2.13 -5.41
C ASN A 188 19.97 -2.40 -4.61
N LYS A 189 19.89 -2.45 -3.27
CA LYS A 189 21.07 -2.72 -2.43
C LYS A 189 20.97 -4.07 -1.76
N VAL A 190 19.95 -4.28 -0.93
CA VAL A 190 19.88 -5.46 -0.04
C VAL A 190 19.62 -6.75 -0.83
N MET A 191 18.59 -6.77 -1.68
CA MET A 191 18.18 -7.95 -2.44
C MET A 191 19.16 -8.35 -3.55
N ASN A 192 20.06 -7.45 -3.95
CA ASN A 192 21.15 -7.74 -4.89
C ASN A 192 22.31 -8.55 -4.28
N THR A 193 22.19 -8.96 -3.01
CA THR A 193 23.20 -9.78 -2.32
C THR A 193 22.61 -11.04 -1.70
N THR A 194 23.44 -12.07 -1.56
CA THR A 194 23.04 -13.34 -0.94
C THR A 194 22.72 -13.15 0.54
N ILE A 195 23.57 -12.38 1.23
CA ILE A 195 23.39 -12.03 2.64
C ILE A 195 22.09 -11.23 2.84
N GLY A 196 21.87 -10.18 2.04
CA GLY A 196 20.70 -9.33 2.17
C GLY A 196 19.39 -10.07 1.86
N THR A 197 19.37 -10.94 0.86
CA THR A 197 18.20 -11.78 0.54
C THR A 197 17.83 -12.71 1.69
N SER A 198 18.84 -13.34 2.32
CA SER A 198 18.64 -14.22 3.48
C SER A 198 18.12 -13.44 4.69
N PHE A 199 18.69 -12.26 4.94
CA PHE A 199 18.19 -11.36 5.99
C PHE A 199 16.75 -10.94 5.74
N MET A 200 16.41 -10.50 4.53
CA MET A 200 15.07 -10.04 4.19
C MET A 200 14.03 -11.15 4.32
N THR A 201 14.38 -12.40 4.04
CA THR A 201 13.49 -13.55 4.26
C THR A 201 13.07 -13.66 5.73
N GLY A 202 14.04 -13.64 6.65
CA GLY A 202 13.76 -13.71 8.08
C GLY A 202 13.09 -12.44 8.63
N PHE A 203 13.55 -11.28 8.17
CA PHE A 203 12.96 -9.99 8.53
C PHE A 203 11.49 -9.92 8.12
N ASN A 204 11.15 -10.31 6.89
CA ASN A 204 9.78 -10.26 6.38
C ASN A 204 8.84 -11.13 7.22
N GLN A 205 9.26 -12.34 7.61
CA GLN A 205 8.46 -13.20 8.46
C GLN A 205 8.07 -12.52 9.76
N LEU A 206 9.03 -11.87 10.43
CA LEU A 206 8.77 -11.14 11.66
C LEU A 206 7.95 -9.87 11.37
N TYR A 207 8.35 -9.07 10.39
CA TYR A 207 7.71 -7.81 10.05
C TYR A 207 6.21 -7.97 9.72
N TYR A 208 5.86 -8.93 8.87
CA TYR A 208 4.47 -9.19 8.49
C TYR A 208 3.64 -9.84 9.61
N SER A 209 4.27 -10.37 10.66
CA SER A 209 3.54 -10.91 11.81
C SER A 209 2.87 -9.85 12.69
N PHE A 210 3.34 -8.59 12.66
CA PHE A 210 2.81 -7.50 13.48
C PHE A 210 2.44 -6.24 12.70
N SER A 211 3.06 -6.01 11.53
CA SER A 211 2.88 -4.77 10.78
C SER A 211 1.44 -4.47 10.34
N PRO A 212 0.56 -5.44 10.00
CA PRO A 212 -0.83 -5.14 9.67
C PRO A 212 -1.58 -4.49 10.84
N THR A 213 -1.44 -5.06 12.04
CA THR A 213 -2.07 -4.55 13.25
C THR A 213 -1.60 -3.13 13.58
N ILE A 214 -0.30 -2.86 13.43
CA ILE A 214 0.24 -1.51 13.64
C ILE A 214 -0.29 -0.53 12.59
N ALA A 215 -0.29 -0.91 11.32
CA ALA A 215 -0.80 -0.06 10.23
C ALA A 215 -2.29 0.29 10.42
N ASP A 216 -3.10 -0.66 10.90
CA ASP A 216 -4.50 -0.40 11.23
C ASP A 216 -4.66 0.53 12.44
N MET A 217 -3.81 0.40 13.46
CA MET A 217 -3.79 1.35 14.57
C MET A 217 -3.45 2.77 14.10
N GLU A 218 -2.53 2.93 13.14
CA GLU A 218 -2.18 4.22 12.56
C GLU A 218 -3.33 4.84 11.77
N ARG A 219 -4.07 4.05 10.99
CA ARG A 219 -5.24 4.51 10.24
C ARG A 219 -6.37 4.99 11.16
N ASN A 220 -6.55 4.32 12.29
CA ASN A 220 -7.62 4.62 13.24
C ASN A 220 -7.27 5.75 14.22
N ASN A 221 -5.99 6.05 14.44
CA ASN A 221 -5.55 7.04 15.42
C ASN A 221 -4.46 7.97 14.86
N PRO A 222 -4.82 9.22 14.49
CA PRO A 222 -3.88 10.21 13.97
C PRO A 222 -2.73 10.55 14.95
N VAL A 223 -2.98 10.50 16.26
CA VAL A 223 -1.94 10.73 17.27
C VAL A 223 -0.94 9.58 17.29
N PHE A 224 -1.43 8.34 17.22
CA PHE A 224 -0.57 7.16 17.13
C PHE A 224 0.27 7.19 15.86
N LYS A 225 -0.33 7.54 14.72
CA LYS A 225 0.39 7.76 13.46
C LYS A 225 1.55 8.75 13.60
N GLU A 226 1.34 9.90 14.25
CA GLU A 226 2.42 10.88 14.45
C GLU A 226 3.50 10.37 15.43
N ILE A 227 3.14 9.58 16.44
CA ILE A 227 4.13 8.90 17.30
C ILE A 227 4.97 7.92 16.49
N VAL A 228 4.34 7.07 15.68
CA VAL A 228 5.05 6.14 14.78
C VAL A 228 5.95 6.91 13.82
N LYS A 229 5.45 8.00 13.23
CA LYS A 229 6.24 8.87 12.34
C LYS A 229 7.49 9.44 13.00
N ILE A 230 7.36 9.98 14.21
CA ILE A 230 8.52 10.46 14.99
C ILE A 230 9.48 9.31 15.28
N GLY A 231 8.94 8.12 15.57
CA GLY A 231 9.71 6.92 15.85
C GLY A 231 10.47 6.38 14.64
N ILE A 232 9.87 6.32 13.44
CA ILE A 232 10.49 5.67 12.27
C ILE A 232 11.32 6.64 11.42
N THR A 233 11.05 7.95 11.45
CA THR A 233 11.76 8.92 10.59
C THR A 233 13.29 8.92 10.82
N PRO A 234 13.82 8.92 12.06
CA PRO A 234 15.27 8.84 12.27
C PRO A 234 15.85 7.50 11.81
N MET A 235 15.09 6.41 11.96
CA MET A 235 15.48 5.10 11.46
C MET A 235 15.62 5.11 9.94
N ILE A 236 14.60 5.58 9.21
CA ILE A 236 14.64 5.70 7.75
C ILE A 236 15.79 6.59 7.30
N SER A 237 16.04 7.69 8.01
CA SER A 237 17.18 8.57 7.71
C SER A 237 18.52 7.85 7.84
N SER A 238 18.68 6.99 8.85
CA SER A 238 19.93 6.23 9.04
C SER A 238 20.21 5.20 7.93
N LEU A 239 19.17 4.72 7.24
CA LEU A 239 19.31 3.80 6.09
C LEU A 239 19.99 4.47 4.89
N SER A 240 20.10 5.81 4.83
CA SER A 240 20.84 6.50 3.76
C SER A 240 22.31 6.09 3.71
N ILE A 241 22.88 5.58 4.80
CA ILE A 241 24.24 5.05 4.81
C ILE A 241 24.36 3.83 3.88
N MET A 242 23.29 3.04 3.73
CA MET A 242 23.27 1.87 2.86
C MET A 242 23.30 2.22 1.37
N SER A 243 22.94 3.45 0.97
CA SER A 243 22.99 3.84 -0.44
C SER A 243 24.42 3.87 -0.99
N ALA A 244 25.41 4.06 -0.11
CA ALA A 244 26.83 4.08 -0.44
C ALA A 244 27.45 2.67 -0.58
N ALA A 245 26.70 1.59 -0.31
CA ALA A 245 27.21 0.24 -0.43
C ALA A 245 27.26 -0.19 -1.92
N GLU A 246 28.40 -0.72 -2.37
CA GLU A 246 28.58 -1.24 -3.73
C GLU A 246 28.94 -2.73 -3.73
N SER A 247 29.53 -3.24 -2.64
CA SER A 247 29.93 -4.64 -2.47
C SER A 247 29.13 -5.37 -1.39
N GLU A 248 29.14 -6.71 -1.44
CA GLU A 248 28.47 -7.55 -0.44
C GLU A 248 29.04 -7.35 0.98
N GLN A 249 30.35 -7.14 1.10
CA GLN A 249 30.99 -6.86 2.38
C GLN A 249 30.57 -5.51 2.96
N GLU A 250 30.40 -4.49 2.11
CA GLU A 250 29.90 -3.18 2.53
C GLU A 250 28.43 -3.22 2.92
N ILE A 251 27.59 -3.98 2.20
CA ILE A 251 26.17 -4.16 2.59
C ILE A 251 26.07 -4.79 3.98
N LEU A 252 26.90 -5.81 4.26
CA LEU A 252 26.97 -6.42 5.59
C LEU A 252 27.49 -5.41 6.63
N GLY A 253 28.59 -4.71 6.35
CA GLY A 253 29.22 -3.77 7.27
C GLY A 253 28.34 -2.56 7.60
N TYR A 254 27.78 -1.91 6.58
CA TYR A 254 26.84 -0.81 6.73
C TYR A 254 25.52 -1.28 7.33
N GLY A 255 25.02 -2.46 6.97
CA GLY A 255 23.82 -3.05 7.58
C GLY A 255 23.99 -3.22 9.10
N ILE A 256 25.09 -3.83 9.54
CA ILE A 256 25.42 -3.96 10.97
C ILE A 256 25.58 -2.57 11.61
N GLY A 257 26.26 -1.64 10.94
CA GLY A 257 26.46 -0.27 11.42
C GLY A 257 25.13 0.46 11.65
N VAL A 258 24.20 0.37 10.70
CA VAL A 258 22.86 0.97 10.80
C VAL A 258 22.07 0.34 11.95
N ILE A 259 22.12 -0.99 12.11
CA ILE A 259 21.44 -1.66 13.23
C ILE A 259 22.00 -1.16 14.57
N LEU A 260 23.33 -1.11 14.73
CA LEU A 260 23.97 -0.62 15.95
C LEU A 260 23.66 0.85 16.23
N LEU A 261 23.64 1.69 15.18
CA LEU A 261 23.29 3.10 15.27
C LEU A 261 21.85 3.28 15.79
N ASN A 262 20.90 2.52 15.24
CA ASN A 262 19.50 2.56 15.69
C ASN A 262 19.35 2.05 17.13
N ILE A 263 20.03 0.96 17.51
CA ILE A 263 20.04 0.49 18.91
C ILE A 263 20.59 1.56 19.85
N GLY A 264 21.69 2.21 19.46
CA GLY A 264 22.28 3.33 20.19
C GLY A 264 21.29 4.48 20.38
N MET A 265 20.59 4.86 19.31
CA MET A 265 19.64 5.96 19.30
C MET A 265 18.39 5.69 20.14
N TYR A 266 17.75 4.52 19.99
CA TYR A 266 16.47 4.23 20.65
C TYR A 266 16.60 3.68 22.07
N PHE A 267 17.72 3.05 22.42
CA PHE A 267 17.89 2.44 23.75
C PHE A 267 18.98 3.11 24.57
N VAL A 268 20.20 3.23 24.02
CA VAL A 268 21.37 3.69 24.79
C VAL A 268 21.26 5.16 25.15
N ALA A 269 20.93 6.03 24.19
CA ALA A 269 20.83 7.47 24.44
C ALA A 269 19.72 7.83 25.46
N PRO A 270 18.48 7.30 25.36
CA PRO A 270 17.45 7.49 26.39
C PRO A 270 17.87 6.93 27.76
N ALA A 271 18.47 5.74 27.82
CA ALA A 271 18.91 5.14 29.07
C ALA A 271 19.98 6.00 29.78
N MET A 272 20.96 6.51 29.02
CA MET A 272 21.98 7.43 29.53
C MET A 272 21.38 8.74 30.03
N LEU A 273 20.39 9.28 29.33
CA LEU A 273 19.68 10.50 29.72
C LEU A 273 18.92 10.28 31.03
N ILE A 274 18.19 9.17 31.17
CA ILE A 274 17.47 8.79 32.39
C ILE A 274 18.44 8.60 33.56
N TYR A 275 19.54 7.87 33.34
CA TYR A 275 20.57 7.66 34.36
C TYR A 275 21.18 8.98 34.83
N LYS A 276 21.46 9.89 33.89
CA LYS A 276 21.98 11.22 34.20
C LYS A 276 20.96 12.01 35.02
N ILE A 277 19.69 12.05 34.64
CA ILE A 277 18.63 12.74 35.40
C ILE A 277 18.51 12.17 36.82
N LYS A 278 18.51 10.84 36.97
CA LYS A 278 18.44 10.18 38.29
C LYS A 278 19.68 10.44 39.16
N LYS A 279 20.83 10.70 38.54
CA LYS A 279 22.05 11.07 39.27
C LYS A 279 22.02 12.52 39.78
N TYR A 280 21.28 13.41 39.12
CA TYR A 280 21.19 14.83 39.45
C TYR A 280 19.87 15.25 40.14
N THR A 281 18.90 14.34 40.23
CA THR A 281 17.67 14.44 41.06
C THR A 281 17.89 13.66 42.35
#